data_AF-A0A920MX96-F1
#
_entry.id   AF-A0A920MX96-F1
#
_cell.length_a   1.000
_cell.length_b   1.000
_cell.length_c   1.000
_cell.angle_alpha   90.00
_cell.angle_beta   90.00
_cell.angle_gamma   90.00
#
_symmetry.space_group_name_H-M   'P 1'
#
loop_
_entity.id
_entity.type
_entity.pdbx_description
1 polymer ?
#
loop_
_entity_poly.entity_id
_entity_poly.type
_entity_poly.pdbx_seq_one_letter_code
_entity_poly.pdbx_strand_id
1 'polypeptide(L)'
;MYYLGAGTSGRLGVLDASEMPPTYSVPSDWFNGIIAGGDKALRNSIEGAEDKPEMALKDFKRKILPIGDVLIGISTSGRLDMCSQQLTMLNQLVLKQYI
;
A
#
# COMPACT_ATOMS: atom_id res chain seq x y z
N MET A 1 -9.65 2.68 1.61
CA MET A 1 -8.88 2.57 0.35
C MET A 1 -7.39 2.74 0.60
N TYR A 2 -6.56 1.94 -0.06
CA TYR A 2 -5.11 1.87 0.15
C TYR A 2 -4.37 1.89 -1.19
N TYR A 3 -3.43 2.82 -1.36
CA TYR A 3 -2.48 2.83 -2.46
C TYR A 3 -1.17 2.18 -2.01
N LEU A 4 -0.62 1.30 -2.84
CA LEU A 4 0.65 0.62 -2.59
C LEU A 4 1.58 0.77 -3.78
N GLY A 5 2.79 1.28 -3.55
CA GLY A 5 3.81 1.39 -4.59
C GLY A 5 5.21 1.59 -4.04
N ALA A 6 6.19 1.66 -4.95
CA ALA A 6 7.57 1.99 -4.64
C ALA A 6 8.01 3.23 -5.43
N GLY A 7 9.08 3.89 -4.99
CA GLY A 7 9.66 5.04 -5.69
C GLY A 7 8.62 6.11 -6.06
N THR A 8 8.62 6.56 -7.32
CA THR A 8 7.67 7.57 -7.81
C THR A 8 6.21 7.12 -7.69
N SER A 9 5.89 5.87 -8.01
CA SER A 9 4.53 5.34 -7.91
C SER A 9 4.01 5.39 -6.48
N GLY A 10 4.83 5.01 -5.50
CA GLY A 10 4.48 5.12 -4.08
C GLY A 10 4.31 6.57 -3.63
N ARG A 11 5.19 7.48 -4.08
CA ARG A 11 5.08 8.93 -3.77
C ARG A 11 3.79 9.53 -4.31
N LEU A 12 3.36 9.16 -5.51
CA LEU A 12 2.09 9.62 -6.08
C LEU A 12 0.89 9.12 -5.27
N GLY A 13 0.90 7.86 -4.82
CA GLY A 13 -0.15 7.34 -3.96
C GLY A 13 -0.23 8.05 -2.60
N VAL A 14 0.92 8.39 -2.00
CA VAL A 14 0.97 9.17 -0.76
C VAL A 14 0.46 10.60 -0.98
N LEU A 15 0.88 11.24 -2.07
CA LEU A 15 0.42 12.58 -2.43
C LEU A 15 -1.10 12.63 -2.61
N ASP A 16 -1.67 11.71 -3.39
CA ASP A 16 -3.12 11.65 -3.61
C ASP A 16 -3.87 11.47 -2.28
N ALA A 17 -3.46 10.49 -1.47
CA ALA A 17 -4.06 10.24 -0.17
C ALA A 17 -4.02 11.45 0.77
N SER A 18 -2.92 12.22 0.77
CA SER A 18 -2.78 13.40 1.64
C SER A 18 -3.70 14.55 1.26
N GLU A 19 -4.13 14.64 0.00
CA GLU A 19 -5.02 15.70 -0.48
C GLU A 19 -6.50 15.39 -0.24
N MET A 20 -6.86 14.13 0.05
CA MET A 20 -8.26 13.76 0.24
C MET A 20 -8.93 14.47 1.43
N PRO A 21 -8.35 14.51 2.65
CA PRO A 21 -8.99 15.19 3.77
C PRO A 21 -9.21 16.70 3.56
N PRO A 22 -8.22 17.51 3.12
CA PRO A 22 -8.45 18.94 2.93
C PRO A 22 -9.32 19.26 1.70
N THR A 23 -9.29 18.44 0.64
CA THR A 23 -10.04 18.71 -0.60
C THR A 23 -11.51 18.31 -0.50
N TYR A 24 -11.77 17.14 0.08
CA TYR A 24 -13.11 16.52 0.09
C TYR A 24 -13.72 16.40 1.48
N SER A 25 -13.05 16.91 2.53
CA SER A 25 -13.52 16.82 3.93
C SER A 25 -13.80 15.39 4.40
N VAL A 26 -13.06 14.41 3.87
CA VAL A 26 -13.15 13.01 4.28
C VAL A 26 -12.23 12.71 5.47
N PRO A 27 -12.52 11.67 6.29
CA PRO A 27 -11.63 11.23 7.34
C PRO A 27 -10.21 10.90 6.84
N SER A 28 -9.20 11.19 7.66
CA SER A 28 -7.78 11.02 7.31
C SER A 28 -7.32 9.58 7.10
N ASP A 29 -8.15 8.61 7.48
CA ASP A 29 -7.87 7.18 7.39
C ASP A 29 -8.65 6.48 6.27
N TRP A 30 -9.48 7.20 5.50
CA TRP A 30 -10.20 6.62 4.35
C TRP A 30 -9.29 6.34 3.16
N PHE A 31 -8.28 7.18 2.94
CA PHE A 31 -7.29 7.04 1.88
C PHE A 31 -5.90 6.99 2.49
N ASN A 32 -5.17 5.91 2.19
CA ASN A 32 -3.88 5.65 2.81
C ASN A 32 -2.85 5.35 1.71
N GLY A 33 -1.79 6.14 1.64
CA GLY A 33 -0.65 5.87 0.76
C GLY A 33 0.43 5.08 1.48
N ILE A 34 0.84 3.95 0.89
CA ILE A 34 1.89 3.08 1.41
C ILE A 34 3.02 3.02 0.38
N ILE A 35 4.20 3.46 0.81
CA ILE A 35 5.41 3.49 -0.01
C ILE A 35 6.43 2.46 0.49
N ALA A 36 6.94 1.63 -0.43
CA ALA A 36 8.01 0.68 -0.14
C ALA A 36 9.24 1.39 0.42
N GLY A 37 9.76 0.90 1.55
CA GLY A 37 10.86 1.54 2.28
C GLY A 37 10.42 2.63 3.28
N GLY A 38 9.11 2.85 3.44
CA GLY A 38 8.52 3.74 4.45
C GLY A 38 8.82 5.22 4.24
N ASP A 39 8.65 6.04 5.28
CA ASP A 39 8.76 7.51 5.18
C ASP A 39 10.08 8.01 4.61
N LYS A 40 11.18 7.27 4.80
CA LYS A 40 12.49 7.60 4.21
C LYS A 40 12.42 7.62 2.67
N ALA A 41 11.60 6.75 2.07
CA ALA A 41 11.42 6.62 0.63
C ALA A 41 10.71 7.83 -0.01
N LEU A 42 9.99 8.63 0.79
CA LEU A 42 9.31 9.83 0.32
C LEU A 42 10.29 10.86 -0.23
N ARG A 43 11.45 10.99 0.40
CA ARG A 43 12.46 12.01 0.03
C ARG A 43 13.66 11.41 -0.68
N ASN A 44 14.01 10.15 -0.41
CA ASN A 44 15.19 9.50 -0.98
C ASN A 44 14.79 8.18 -1.63
N SER A 45 15.38 7.86 -2.78
CA SER A 45 15.18 6.53 -3.36
C SER A 45 15.86 5.47 -2.48
N ILE A 46 15.18 4.35 -2.27
CA ILE A 46 15.71 3.21 -1.52
C ILE A 46 15.81 2.05 -2.51
N GLU A 47 17.04 1.70 -2.86
CA GLU A 47 17.32 0.65 -3.84
C GLU A 47 16.82 -0.72 -3.34
N GLY A 48 16.14 -1.45 -4.23
CA GLY A 48 15.56 -2.76 -3.93
C GLY A 48 14.45 -2.77 -2.88
N ALA A 49 13.85 -1.62 -2.55
CA ALA A 49 12.70 -1.58 -1.64
C ALA A 49 11.46 -2.29 -2.24
N GLU A 50 11.30 -2.25 -3.56
CA GLU A 50 10.22 -2.92 -4.30
C GLU A 50 10.31 -4.45 -4.29
N ASP A 51 11.52 -4.99 -4.09
CA ASP A 51 11.82 -6.43 -4.07
C ASP A 51 11.74 -7.04 -2.68
N LYS A 52 11.31 -6.27 -1.67
CA LYS A 52 11.23 -6.69 -0.26
C LYS A 52 9.78 -6.80 0.21
N PRO A 53 9.04 -7.81 -0.25
CA PRO A 53 7.62 -7.98 0.08
C PRO A 53 7.38 -8.12 1.60
N GLU A 54 8.33 -8.66 2.35
CA GLU A 54 8.28 -8.76 3.80
C GLU A 54 8.23 -7.41 4.51
N MET A 55 8.71 -6.33 3.87
CA MET A 55 8.64 -4.98 4.42
C MET A 55 7.22 -4.40 4.32
N ALA A 56 6.55 -4.52 3.17
CA ALA A 56 5.12 -4.16 3.11
C ALA A 56 4.29 -5.00 4.05
N LEU A 57 4.61 -6.28 4.22
CA LEU A 57 3.91 -7.13 5.17
C LEU A 57 4.02 -6.64 6.60
N LYS A 58 5.11 -5.99 7.02
CA LYS A 58 5.19 -5.40 8.36
C LYS A 58 4.29 -4.17 8.49
N ASP A 59 4.22 -3.36 7.44
CA ASP A 59 3.35 -2.18 7.40
C ASP A 59 1.86 -2.58 7.36
N PHE A 60 1.54 -3.66 6.65
CA PHE A 60 0.19 -4.23 6.56
C PHE A 60 -0.20 -5.17 7.72
N LYS A 61 0.72 -5.92 8.33
CA LYS A 61 0.38 -6.84 9.44
C LYS A 61 -0.20 -6.11 10.65
N ARG A 62 -0.01 -4.79 10.76
CA ARG A 62 -0.68 -3.97 11.77
C ARG A 62 -2.15 -3.67 11.45
N LYS A 63 -2.60 -3.89 10.21
CA LYS A 63 -3.97 -3.66 9.75
C LYS A 63 -4.33 -4.74 8.72
N ILE A 64 -4.94 -5.84 9.17
CA ILE A 64 -5.76 -6.66 8.25
C ILE A 64 -6.72 -5.67 7.59
N LEU A 65 -6.69 -5.58 6.26
CA LEU A 65 -7.61 -4.70 5.55
C LEU A 65 -9.04 -5.10 5.90
N PRO A 66 -9.85 -4.19 6.46
CA PRO A 66 -11.26 -4.44 6.70
C PRO A 66 -11.94 -5.00 5.44
N ILE A 67 -12.89 -5.91 5.64
CA ILE A 67 -13.76 -6.36 4.56
C ILE A 67 -14.45 -5.12 3.96
N GLY A 68 -14.33 -4.94 2.64
CA GLY A 68 -14.87 -3.78 1.92
C GLY A 68 -13.83 -2.71 1.57
N ASP A 69 -12.61 -2.79 2.11
CA ASP A 69 -11.52 -1.92 1.67
C ASP A 69 -10.90 -2.37 0.34
N VAL A 70 -10.45 -1.38 -0.44
CA VAL A 70 -9.80 -1.59 -1.75
C VAL A 70 -8.31 -1.33 -1.63
N LEU A 71 -7.50 -2.27 -2.16
CA LEU A 71 -6.06 -2.12 -2.34
C LEU A 71 -5.73 -1.87 -3.82
N ILE A 72 -4.98 -0.81 -4.10
CA ILE A 72 -4.57 -0.39 -5.44
C ILE A 72 -3.04 -0.43 -5.51
N GLY A 73 -2.50 -1.36 -6.29
CA GLY A 73 -1.07 -1.42 -6.59
C GLY A 73 -0.69 -0.50 -7.74
N ILE A 74 0.30 0.38 -7.54
CA ILE A 74 0.78 1.32 -8.55
C ILE A 74 2.22 0.92 -8.95
N SER A 75 2.40 0.50 -10.19
CA SER A 75 3.70 0.16 -10.78
C SER A 75 3.75 0.58 -12.24
N THR A 76 4.86 1.16 -12.68
CA THR A 76 5.11 1.44 -14.11
C THR A 76 5.56 0.19 -14.87
N SER A 77 6.24 -0.76 -14.22
CA SER A 77 6.73 -1.99 -14.86
C SER A 77 5.67 -3.09 -14.92
N GLY A 78 4.53 -2.91 -14.23
CA GLY A 78 3.52 -3.95 -14.03
C GLY A 78 3.97 -5.09 -13.10
N ARG A 79 5.23 -5.08 -12.64
CA ARG A 79 5.76 -6.02 -11.65
C ARG A 79 5.96 -5.27 -10.35
N LEU A 80 5.27 -5.72 -9.32
CA LEU A 80 5.45 -5.25 -7.96
C LEU A 80 5.23 -6.48 -7.09
N ASP A 81 6.28 -7.27 -6.89
CA ASP A 81 6.23 -8.57 -6.21
C ASP A 81 5.61 -8.42 -4.80
N MET A 82 5.88 -7.26 -4.18
CA MET A 82 5.24 -6.79 -2.96
C MET A 82 3.70 -6.72 -3.04
N CYS A 83 3.12 -6.22 -4.13
CA CYS A 83 1.68 -6.13 -4.30
C CYS A 83 1.04 -7.49 -4.58
N SER A 84 1.68 -8.31 -5.42
CA SER A 84 1.20 -9.66 -5.75
C SER A 84 1.17 -10.55 -4.51
N GLN A 85 2.24 -10.56 -3.70
CA GLN A 85 2.27 -11.33 -2.44
C GLN A 85 1.25 -10.80 -1.43
N GLN A 86 1.06 -9.49 -1.35
CA GLN A 86 0.05 -8.90 -0.45
C GLN A 86 -1.37 -9.32 -0.84
N LEU A 87 -1.71 -9.29 -2.13
CA LEU A 87 -3.00 -9.76 -2.64
C LEU A 87 -3.21 -11.27 -2.39
N THR A 88 -2.18 -12.09 -2.62
CA THR A 88 -2.23 -13.52 -2.30
C THR A 88 -2.48 -13.76 -0.82
N MET A 89 -1.79 -13.03 0.07
CA MET A 89 -2.00 -13.17 1.52
C MET A 89 -3.37 -12.67 1.98
N LEU A 90 -3.86 -11.55 1.44
CA LEU A 90 -5.21 -11.05 1.73
C LEU A 90 -6.26 -12.10 1.31
N ASN A 91 -6.16 -12.66 0.11
CA ASN A 91 -7.05 -13.73 -0.34
C ASN A 91 -7.01 -14.95 0.58
N GLN A 92 -5.82 -15.37 1.05
CA GLN A 92 -5.70 -16.48 2.00
C GLN A 92 -6.31 -16.18 3.37
N LEU A 93 -6.17 -14.95 3.88
CA LEU A 93 -6.72 -14.52 5.17
C LEU A 93 -8.25 -14.39 5.12
N VAL A 94 -8.78 -13.80 4.05
CA VAL A 94 -10.22 -13.72 3.80
C VAL A 94 -10.81 -15.12 3.74
N LEU A 95 -10.21 -16.04 2.97
CA LEU A 95 -10.68 -17.43 2.90
C LEU A 95 -10.72 -18.12 4.27
N LYS A 96 -9.72 -17.90 5.14
CA LYS A 96 -9.69 -18.45 6.50
C LYS A 96 -10.71 -17.86 7.47
N GLN A 97 -11.30 -16.70 7.18
CA GLN A 97 -12.40 -16.15 7.97
C GLN A 97 -13.76 -16.78 7.64
N TYR A 98 -13.86 -17.48 6.50
CA TYR A 98 -15.10 -18.13 6.03
C TYR A 98 -15.11 -19.66 6.21
N ILE A 99 -14.11 -20.25 6.87
CA ILE A 99 -14.03 -21.67 7.26
C ILE A 99 -13.89 -21.77 8.77
#